data_AF-A0A254RQ71-F1
#
_entry.id   AF-A0A254RQ71-F1
#
_cell.length_a   1.000
_cell.length_b   1.000
_cell.length_c   1.000
_cell.angle_alpha   90.00
_cell.angle_beta   90.00
_cell.angle_gamma   90.00
#
_symmetry.space_group_name_H-M   'P 1'
#
loop_
_entity.id
_entity.type
_entity.pdbx_description
1 polymer ?
#
loop_
_entity_poly.entity_id
_entity_poly.type
_entity_poly.pdbx_seq_one_letter_code
_entity_poly.pdbx_strand_id
1 'polypeptide(L)'
;MKIEHIAIWAKDIDKVCEFYRKYFGGVVHPIYHNPTKQFTSRFVTFDDGARLEIMHRPDIDHVWPVTHNRMFASPKPTRFGSAIKICKRIFTALTSLTFHVEHCGLTHLSFSVGSKEEVDRLTKQMSTDGIQVVGQPRTTGDGYYESVILDPEGNRVEITV
;
A
#
# COMPACT_ATOMS: atom_id res chain seq x y z
N MET A 1 26.46 5.71 -11.77
CA MET A 1 25.18 4.99 -11.92
C MET A 1 24.34 5.28 -10.69
N LYS A 2 23.02 5.50 -10.83
CA LYS A 2 22.09 5.81 -9.73
C LYS A 2 20.71 5.25 -10.03
N ILE A 3 19.87 5.02 -9.02
CA ILE A 3 18.44 4.75 -9.25
C ILE A 3 17.81 6.03 -9.80
N GLU A 4 17.16 5.93 -10.95
CA GLU A 4 16.54 7.07 -11.61
C GLU A 4 15.08 7.23 -11.16
N HIS A 5 14.33 6.13 -11.19
CA HIS A 5 12.99 6.05 -10.64
C HIS A 5 12.67 4.63 -10.17
N ILE A 6 11.61 4.54 -9.37
CA ILE A 6 10.91 3.30 -9.05
C ILE A 6 9.48 3.45 -9.58
N ALA A 7 8.92 2.39 -10.14
CA ALA A 7 7.56 2.41 -10.69
C ALA A 7 6.64 1.47 -9.91
N ILE A 8 5.42 1.92 -9.64
CA ILE A 8 4.36 1.12 -9.01
C ILE A 8 3.11 1.13 -9.88
N TRP A 9 2.37 0.03 -9.87
CA TRP A 9 1.04 -0.02 -10.47
C TRP A 9 0.00 0.47 -9.47
N ALA A 10 -0.94 1.27 -9.96
CA ALA A 10 -2.05 1.80 -9.20
C ALA A 10 -3.38 1.61 -9.97
N LYS A 11 -4.45 1.34 -9.23
CA LYS A 11 -5.82 1.40 -9.72
C LYS A 11 -6.34 2.83 -9.82
N ASP A 12 -5.98 3.68 -8.87
CA ASP A 12 -6.36 5.08 -8.78
C ASP A 12 -5.10 5.95 -8.68
N ILE A 13 -4.58 6.36 -9.86
CA ILE A 13 -3.38 7.19 -9.95
C ILE A 13 -3.51 8.45 -9.11
N ASP A 14 -4.65 9.14 -9.18
CA ASP A 14 -4.81 10.45 -8.56
C ASP A 14 -4.81 10.31 -7.03
N LYS A 15 -5.44 9.26 -6.48
CA LYS A 15 -5.42 8.98 -5.04
C LYS A 15 -4.01 8.66 -4.53
N VAL A 16 -3.25 7.86 -5.27
CA VAL A 16 -1.87 7.52 -4.89
C VAL A 16 -0.95 8.74 -5.02
N CYS A 17 -1.08 9.53 -6.10
CA CYS A 17 -0.33 10.78 -6.27
C CYS A 17 -0.62 11.77 -5.12
N GLU A 18 -1.89 11.93 -4.77
CA GLU A 18 -2.30 12.84 -3.69
C GLU A 18 -1.70 12.44 -2.35
N PHE A 19 -1.62 11.13 -2.08
CA PHE A 19 -0.99 10.60 -0.88
C PHE A 19 0.49 11.02 -0.79
N TYR A 20 1.28 10.75 -1.82
CA TYR A 20 2.71 11.11 -1.82
C TYR A 20 2.94 12.63 -1.83
N ARG A 21 2.05 13.39 -2.47
CA ARG A 21 2.05 14.86 -2.39
C ARG A 21 1.82 15.36 -0.98
N LYS A 22 0.74 14.90 -0.35
CA LYS A 22 0.28 15.41 0.94
C LYS A 22 1.25 15.12 2.07
N TYR A 23 1.76 13.88 2.14
CA TYR A 23 2.51 13.44 3.31
C TYR A 23 4.02 13.48 3.15
N PHE A 24 4.53 13.39 1.92
CA PHE A 24 5.96 13.35 1.64
C PHE A 24 6.42 14.56 0.80
N GLY A 25 5.58 15.58 0.65
CA GLY A 25 5.91 16.80 -0.10
C GLY A 25 6.12 16.58 -1.61
N GLY A 26 5.67 15.45 -2.15
CA GLY A 26 5.91 15.08 -3.54
C GLY A 26 5.30 16.06 -4.54
N VAL A 27 6.09 16.49 -5.52
CA VAL A 27 5.61 17.30 -6.64
C VAL A 27 5.07 16.38 -7.73
N VAL A 28 3.75 16.45 -7.96
CA VAL A 28 3.05 15.63 -8.96
C VAL A 28 3.15 16.29 -10.33
N HIS A 29 3.70 15.56 -11.30
CA HIS A 29 3.85 16.02 -12.67
C HIS A 29 2.57 15.81 -13.50
N PRO A 30 2.45 16.46 -14.68
CA PRO A 30 1.35 16.21 -15.61
C PRO A 30 1.22 14.75 -16.01
N ILE A 31 -0.01 14.32 -16.28
CA ILE A 31 -0.29 12.95 -16.71
C ILE A 31 0.25 12.67 -18.11
N TYR A 32 0.88 11.51 -18.28
CA TYR A 32 1.14 10.90 -19.58
C TYR A 32 0.03 9.89 -19.88
N HIS A 33 -0.47 9.89 -21.12
CA HIS A 33 -1.51 8.97 -21.57
C HIS A 33 -1.20 8.40 -22.95
N ASN A 34 -1.21 7.07 -23.04
CA ASN A 34 -1.14 6.33 -24.29
C ASN A 34 -2.45 5.55 -24.51
N PRO A 35 -3.37 6.06 -25.35
CA PRO A 35 -4.69 5.45 -25.54
C PRO A 35 -4.61 4.07 -26.21
N THR A 36 -3.65 3.87 -27.12
CA THR A 36 -3.47 2.58 -27.84
C THR A 36 -3.13 1.44 -26.88
N LYS A 37 -2.32 1.73 -25.85
CA LYS A 37 -1.93 0.75 -24.83
C LYS A 37 -2.81 0.80 -23.58
N GLN A 38 -3.81 1.68 -23.55
CA GLN A 38 -4.62 2.00 -22.37
C GLN A 38 -3.76 2.30 -21.13
N PHE A 39 -2.60 2.93 -21.33
CA PHE A 39 -1.62 3.18 -20.29
C PHE A 39 -1.64 4.64 -19.88
N THR A 40 -1.64 4.89 -18.58
CA THR A 40 -1.45 6.22 -18.00
C THR A 40 -0.35 6.17 -16.96
N SER A 41 0.45 7.23 -16.83
CA SER A 41 1.37 7.37 -15.71
C SER A 41 1.56 8.82 -15.30
N ARG A 42 2.01 9.02 -14.05
CA ARG A 42 2.48 10.30 -13.52
C ARG A 42 3.78 10.08 -12.77
N PHE A 43 4.69 11.03 -12.87
CA PHE A 43 5.83 11.10 -11.98
C PHE A 43 5.51 11.93 -10.74
N VAL A 44 6.01 11.49 -9.59
CA VAL A 44 6.12 12.27 -8.37
C VAL A 44 7.61 12.45 -8.07
N THR A 45 8.04 13.70 -7.88
CA THR A 45 9.42 14.04 -7.54
C THR A 45 9.51 14.58 -6.13
N PHE A 46 10.61 14.30 -5.44
CA PHE A 46 10.91 14.78 -4.09
C PHE A 46 12.06 15.79 -4.13
N ASP A 47 12.54 16.25 -2.97
CA ASP A 47 13.61 17.24 -2.87
C ASP A 47 14.85 16.86 -3.69
N ASP A 48 15.22 15.58 -3.67
CA ASP A 48 16.25 15.01 -4.52
C ASP A 48 16.02 13.51 -4.80
N GLY A 49 17.03 12.85 -5.37
CA GLY A 49 17.06 11.40 -5.49
C GLY A 49 16.20 10.81 -6.60
N ALA A 50 15.61 9.65 -6.31
CA ALA A 50 14.82 8.88 -7.27
C ALA A 50 13.38 9.41 -7.37
N ARG A 51 12.78 9.26 -8.54
CA ARG A 51 11.39 9.65 -8.79
C ARG A 51 10.46 8.45 -8.59
N LEU A 52 9.20 8.70 -8.24
CA LEU A 52 8.18 7.65 -8.20
C LEU A 52 7.30 7.76 -9.44
N GLU A 53 7.29 6.72 -10.28
CA GLU A 53 6.34 6.61 -11.39
C GLU A 53 5.12 5.81 -10.94
N ILE A 54 3.96 6.45 -10.95
CA ILE A 54 2.69 5.82 -10.62
C ILE A 54 1.99 5.51 -11.95
N MET A 55 1.83 4.22 -12.24
CA MET A 55 1.34 3.72 -13.52
C MET A 55 -0.02 3.09 -13.38
N HIS A 56 -0.83 3.16 -14.43
CA HIS A 56 -2.13 2.49 -14.49
C HIS A 56 -2.39 1.91 -15.86
N ARG A 57 -2.97 0.71 -15.85
CA ARG A 57 -3.54 0.03 -17.00
C ARG A 57 -4.81 -0.70 -16.53
N PRO A 58 -5.94 -0.63 -17.25
CA PRO A 58 -7.21 -1.20 -16.78
C PRO A 58 -7.18 -2.72 -16.52
N ASP A 59 -6.36 -3.46 -17.27
CA ASP A 59 -6.20 -4.92 -17.19
C ASP A 59 -5.26 -5.40 -16.08
N ILE A 60 -4.61 -4.49 -15.33
CA ILE A 60 -3.77 -4.84 -14.18
C ILE A 60 -4.62 -4.74 -12.92
N ASP A 61 -4.98 -5.88 -12.36
CA ASP A 61 -5.69 -5.96 -11.08
C ASP A 61 -4.76 -5.83 -9.88
N HIS A 62 -5.34 -5.50 -8.72
CA HIS A 62 -4.62 -5.52 -7.45
C HIS A 62 -4.26 -6.97 -7.15
N VAL A 63 -3.05 -7.37 -7.51
CA VAL A 63 -2.56 -8.73 -7.29
C VAL A 63 -1.98 -8.79 -5.87
N TRP A 64 -2.84 -8.92 -4.86
CA TRP A 64 -2.40 -9.69 -3.71
C TRP A 64 -2.36 -11.16 -4.14
N PRO A 65 -1.36 -11.98 -3.77
CA PRO A 65 -1.51 -13.41 -3.89
C PRO A 65 -2.61 -13.77 -2.91
N VAL A 66 -3.85 -13.76 -3.38
CA VAL A 66 -4.81 -14.73 -2.93
C VAL A 66 -4.14 -16.03 -3.32
N THR A 67 -3.40 -16.62 -2.39
CA THR A 67 -3.29 -18.06 -2.38
C THR A 67 -4.73 -18.50 -2.52
N HIS A 68 -5.09 -18.99 -3.71
CA HIS A 68 -6.28 -19.77 -3.85
C HIS A 68 -6.01 -20.96 -2.96
N ASN A 69 -6.33 -20.81 -1.67
CA ASN A 69 -6.43 -21.91 -0.77
C ASN A 69 -7.61 -22.66 -1.35
N ARG A 70 -7.30 -23.61 -2.22
CA ARG A 70 -8.16 -24.65 -2.75
C ARG A 70 -8.52 -25.64 -1.61
N MET A 71 -8.71 -25.10 -0.42
CA MET A 71 -9.12 -25.74 0.81
C MET A 71 -10.24 -24.86 1.36
N PHE A 72 -11.39 -24.90 0.70
CA PHE A 72 -12.76 -24.75 1.23
C PHE A 72 -13.65 -24.58 0.00
N ALA A 73 -13.76 -25.63 -0.80
CA ALA A 73 -14.94 -25.78 -1.63
C ALA A 73 -16.13 -25.79 -0.65
N SER A 74 -16.95 -24.75 -0.70
CA SER A 74 -18.19 -24.67 0.08
C SER A 74 -18.98 -25.98 -0.12
N PRO A 75 -19.37 -26.70 0.94
CA PRO A 75 -20.29 -27.81 0.76
C PRO A 75 -21.57 -27.24 0.11
N LYS A 76 -22.09 -27.92 -0.93
CA LYS A 76 -23.39 -27.58 -1.51
C LYS A 76 -24.42 -27.50 -0.38
N PRO A 77 -25.34 -26.51 -0.40
CA PRO A 77 -26.27 -26.31 0.69
C PRO A 77 -27.22 -27.50 0.81
N THR A 78 -27.00 -28.35 1.82
CA THR A 78 -28.02 -29.27 2.29
C THR A 78 -28.93 -28.53 3.26
N ARG A 79 -30.24 -28.74 3.11
CA ARG A 79 -31.30 -28.05 3.85
C ARG A 79 -31.19 -28.31 5.36
N PHE A 80 -30.69 -27.34 6.13
CA PHE A 80 -31.08 -27.15 7.52
C PHE A 80 -30.99 -25.65 7.88
N GLY A 81 -32.16 -25.00 7.92
CA GLY A 81 -32.30 -23.64 8.40
C GLY A 81 -32.19 -23.61 9.92
N SER A 82 -31.19 -22.89 10.43
CA SER A 82 -31.11 -22.16 11.72
C SER A 82 -29.66 -21.99 12.20
N ALA A 83 -28.71 -22.84 11.78
CA ALA A 83 -27.29 -22.72 12.14
C ALA A 83 -26.48 -21.73 11.26
N ILE A 84 -27.03 -21.30 10.12
CA ILE A 84 -26.34 -20.44 9.13
C ILE A 84 -26.14 -18.99 9.63
N LYS A 85 -26.91 -18.53 10.63
CA LYS A 85 -26.80 -17.14 11.13
C LYS A 85 -25.54 -16.89 11.98
N ILE A 86 -25.06 -17.88 12.73
CA ILE A 86 -23.83 -17.76 13.54
C ILE A 86 -22.60 -17.77 12.62
N CYS A 87 -22.60 -18.61 11.58
CA CYS A 87 -21.51 -18.70 10.60
C CYS A 87 -21.31 -17.40 9.81
N LYS A 88 -22.40 -16.68 9.46
CA LYS A 88 -22.30 -15.38 8.78
C LYS A 88 -21.63 -14.29 9.63
N ARG A 89 -21.87 -14.25 10.95
CA ARG A 89 -21.26 -13.27 11.86
C ARG A 89 -19.76 -13.50 12.06
N ILE A 90 -19.34 -14.75 12.13
CA ILE A 90 -17.91 -15.10 12.24
C ILE A 90 -17.19 -14.77 10.92
N PHE A 91 -17.84 -14.98 9.78
CA PHE A 91 -17.27 -14.66 8.46
C PHE A 91 -17.05 -13.15 8.24
N THR A 92 -17.96 -12.29 8.69
CA THR A 92 -17.80 -10.82 8.60
C THR A 92 -16.76 -10.27 9.59
N ALA A 93 -16.51 -10.94 10.71
CA ALA A 93 -15.43 -10.56 11.63
C ALA A 93 -14.03 -10.92 11.09
N LEU A 94 -13.93 -11.96 10.25
CA LEU A 94 -12.69 -12.43 9.65
C LEU A 94 -12.28 -11.68 8.38
N THR A 95 -13.19 -10.95 7.72
CA THR A 95 -12.88 -10.13 6.53
C THR A 95 -11.97 -8.93 6.81
N SER A 96 -11.67 -8.63 8.07
CA SER A 96 -10.78 -7.52 8.47
C SER A 96 -9.34 -7.96 8.74
N LEU A 97 -9.01 -9.25 8.70
CA LEU A 97 -7.62 -9.72 8.79
C LEU A 97 -7.07 -9.95 7.37
N THR A 98 -6.67 -8.86 6.72
CA THR A 98 -5.82 -8.93 5.52
C THR A 98 -4.43 -9.38 5.93
N PHE A 99 -4.20 -10.69 5.96
CA PHE A 99 -2.86 -11.24 6.09
C PHE A 99 -2.05 -10.90 4.84
N HIS A 100 -1.04 -10.05 5.03
CA HIS A 100 -0.10 -9.77 3.98
C HIS A 100 0.94 -10.91 3.94
N VAL A 101 0.82 -11.80 2.95
CA VAL A 101 1.86 -12.77 2.60
C VAL A 101 3.08 -11.99 2.09
N GLU A 102 4.26 -12.24 2.63
CA GLU A 102 5.51 -11.69 2.09
C GLU A 102 6.04 -12.58 0.96
N HIS A 103 6.63 -11.97 -0.06
CA HIS A 103 7.01 -12.64 -1.30
C HIS A 103 8.26 -11.97 -1.89
N CYS A 104 9.06 -12.74 -2.64
CA CYS A 104 10.30 -12.25 -3.23
C CYS A 104 9.99 -11.18 -4.29
N GLY A 105 10.62 -10.01 -4.19
CA GLY A 105 10.42 -8.90 -5.12
C GLY A 105 10.66 -7.53 -4.48
N LEU A 106 10.09 -6.48 -5.07
CA LEU A 106 10.01 -5.15 -4.46
C LEU A 106 9.07 -5.20 -3.25
N THR A 107 9.59 -4.93 -2.05
CA THR A 107 8.84 -5.12 -0.80
C THR A 107 8.21 -3.85 -0.25
N HIS A 108 8.94 -2.73 -0.31
CA HIS A 108 8.51 -1.45 0.24
C HIS A 108 9.28 -0.29 -0.41
N LEU A 109 8.79 0.92 -0.17
CA LEU A 109 9.52 2.18 -0.37
C LEU A 109 9.88 2.76 0.99
N SER A 110 10.98 3.51 1.11
CA SER A 110 11.40 4.15 2.37
C SER A 110 11.70 5.62 2.13
N PHE A 111 11.20 6.49 3.00
CA PHE A 111 11.39 7.94 2.97
C PHE A 111 12.03 8.41 4.27
N SER A 112 13.22 9.02 4.16
CA SER A 112 13.88 9.70 5.27
C SER A 112 13.23 11.07 5.48
N VAL A 113 12.89 11.38 6.73
CA VAL A 113 12.26 12.65 7.14
C VAL A 113 13.14 13.47 8.08
N GLY A 114 14.39 13.04 8.31
CA GLY A 114 15.45 13.83 8.93
C GLY A 114 15.55 13.73 10.46
N SER A 115 14.49 13.32 11.17
CA SER A 115 14.53 13.16 12.63
C SER A 115 13.52 12.16 13.18
N LYS A 116 13.77 11.65 14.39
CA LYS A 116 12.86 10.73 15.08
C LYS A 116 11.54 11.40 15.42
N GLU A 117 11.59 12.67 15.79
CA GLU A 117 10.43 13.49 16.10
C GLU A 117 9.53 13.66 14.88
N GLU A 118 10.13 13.77 13.69
CA GLU A 118 9.37 13.88 12.45
C GLU A 118 8.75 12.53 12.05
N VAL A 119 9.44 11.41 12.26
CA VAL A 119 8.86 10.06 12.13
C VAL A 119 7.63 9.94 13.03
N ASP A 120 7.73 10.28 14.32
CA ASP A 120 6.63 10.23 15.27
C ASP A 120 5.46 11.14 14.85
N ARG A 121 5.77 12.39 14.50
CA ARG A 121 4.78 13.40 14.11
C ARG A 121 4.00 12.97 12.87
N LEU A 122 4.70 12.57 11.81
CA LEU A 122 4.09 12.18 10.54
C LEU A 122 3.28 10.89 10.68
N THR A 123 3.79 9.91 11.42
CA THR A 123 3.06 8.66 11.70
C THR A 123 1.77 8.92 12.46
N LYS A 124 1.80 9.78 13.47
CA LYS A 124 0.61 10.18 14.23
C LYS A 124 -0.40 10.93 13.37
N GLN A 125 0.07 11.84 12.51
CA GLN A 125 -0.79 12.55 11.56
C GLN A 125 -1.48 11.58 10.61
N MET A 126 -0.74 10.68 9.98
CA MET A 126 -1.28 9.66 9.07
C MET A 126 -2.31 8.75 9.76
N SER A 127 -2.01 8.30 10.98
CA SER A 127 -2.96 7.51 11.79
C SER A 127 -4.26 8.27 12.06
N THR A 128 -4.17 9.57 12.39
CA THR A 128 -5.33 10.44 12.62
C THR A 128 -6.15 10.64 11.34
N ASP A 129 -5.48 10.71 10.19
CA ASP A 129 -6.09 10.82 8.87
C ASP A 129 -6.65 9.48 8.34
N GLY A 130 -6.59 8.40 9.14
CA GLY A 130 -7.14 7.08 8.81
C GLY A 130 -6.24 6.21 7.95
N ILE A 131 -4.97 6.60 7.77
CA ILE A 131 -3.96 5.77 7.09
C ILE A 131 -3.56 4.61 8.00
N GLN A 132 -3.45 3.42 7.44
CA GLN A 132 -3.13 2.21 8.19
C GLN A 132 -1.64 2.19 8.59
N VAL A 133 -1.39 2.27 9.90
CA VAL A 133 -0.05 2.06 10.48
C VAL A 133 0.13 0.57 10.78
N VAL A 134 1.05 -0.08 10.08
CA VAL A 134 1.36 -1.52 10.24
C VAL A 134 2.62 -1.78 11.07
N GLY A 135 3.43 -0.75 11.32
CA GLY A 135 4.55 -0.77 12.26
C GLY A 135 4.65 0.55 13.00
N GLN A 136 4.51 0.53 14.32
CA GLN A 136 4.68 1.72 15.16
C GLN A 136 6.14 2.20 15.14
N PRO A 137 6.39 3.51 15.42
CA PRO A 137 7.74 4.06 15.54
C PRO A 137 8.59 3.24 16.51
N ARG A 138 9.75 2.76 16.05
CA ARG A 138 10.67 1.94 16.84
C ARG A 138 12.08 1.99 16.27
N THR A 139 13.06 1.60 17.09
CA THR A 139 14.41 1.28 16.59
C THR A 139 14.46 -0.17 16.11
N THR A 140 14.93 -0.42 14.90
CA THR A 140 15.13 -1.75 14.33
C THR A 140 16.42 -2.41 14.82
N GLY A 141 16.59 -3.71 14.55
CA GLY A 141 17.80 -4.46 14.93
C GLY A 141 19.08 -4.01 14.21
N ASP A 142 18.94 -3.36 13.05
CA ASP A 142 20.01 -2.77 12.24
C ASP A 142 20.21 -1.26 12.49
N GLY A 143 19.46 -0.68 13.44
CA GLY A 143 19.74 0.65 14.01
C GLY A 143 18.98 1.83 13.39
N TYR A 144 18.05 1.59 12.46
CA TYR A 144 17.16 2.62 11.95
C TYR A 144 16.06 2.93 12.95
N TYR A 145 15.65 4.19 13.05
CA TYR A 145 14.41 4.54 13.71
C TYR A 145 13.36 4.78 12.65
N GLU A 146 12.30 3.98 12.68
CA GLU A 146 11.33 3.91 11.61
C GLU A 146 9.90 3.70 12.12
N SER A 147 8.93 4.05 11.28
CA SER A 147 7.57 3.50 11.31
C SER A 147 7.21 2.91 9.95
N VAL A 148 6.13 2.12 9.90
CA VAL A 148 5.66 1.49 8.65
C VAL A 148 4.17 1.73 8.47
N ILE A 149 3.78 2.27 7.32
CA ILE A 149 2.40 2.55 6.94
C ILE A 149 2.05 1.86 5.62
N LEU A 150 0.76 1.86 5.28
CA LEU A 150 0.28 1.49 3.95
C LEU A 150 -0.19 2.73 3.19
N ASP A 151 0.22 2.85 1.94
CA ASP A 151 -0.36 3.83 1.03
C ASP A 151 -1.84 3.47 0.69
N PRO A 152 -2.57 4.30 -0.07
CA PRO A 152 -4.00 4.07 -0.34
C PRO A 152 -4.34 2.77 -1.07
N GLU A 153 -3.33 2.10 -1.65
CA GLU A 153 -3.46 0.82 -2.35
C GLU A 153 -2.68 -0.30 -1.64
N GLY A 154 -2.27 -0.11 -0.39
CA GLY A 154 -1.68 -1.18 0.41
C GLY A 154 -0.18 -1.39 0.18
N ASN A 155 0.51 -0.51 -0.55
CA ASN A 155 1.96 -0.59 -0.66
C ASN A 155 2.59 -0.19 0.68
N ARG A 156 3.60 -0.96 1.14
CA ARG A 156 4.32 -0.67 2.38
C ARG A 156 5.26 0.51 2.15
N VAL A 157 5.15 1.51 3.02
CA VAL A 157 6.05 2.65 3.05
C VAL A 157 6.65 2.78 4.44
N GLU A 158 7.97 2.80 4.50
CA GLU A 158 8.74 3.08 5.71
C GLU A 158 9.00 4.58 5.81
N ILE A 159 8.84 5.12 7.02
CA ILE A 159 9.19 6.51 7.36
C ILE A 159 10.38 6.42 8.30
N THR A 160 11.54 6.88 7.86
CA THR A 160 12.83 6.72 8.56
C THR A 160 13.44 8.07 8.92
N VAL A 161 14.46 8.06 9.78
CA VAL A 161 15.30 9.25 10.04
C VAL A 161 16.13 9.57 8.81
#